data_AF-A0A914S013-F1
#
_entry.id   AF-A0A914S013-F1
#
_cell.length_a   1.000
_cell.length_b   1.000
_cell.length_c   1.000
_cell.angle_alpha   90.00
_cell.angle_beta   90.00
_cell.angle_gamma   90.00
#
_symmetry.space_group_name_H-M   'P 1'
#
loop_
_entity.id
_entity.type
_entity.pdbx_description
1 polymer ?
#
loop_
_entity_poly.entity_id
_entity_poly.type
_entity_poly.pdbx_seq_one_letter_code
_entity_poly.pdbx_strand_id
1 'polypeptide(L)'
;MLTTVAFSTQKGLQIGSPAISIRRSRLLSSQPDLRRIAAADLRSMWFRLSVTNRNRYIPSMVGSFLQVALIDDNVVRETVIPIFFDMLECEFYSNPHHEISKFANEMIVQLDCLVDEDRGGQQFKEQLHRIMMDR
;
A
#
# COMPACT_ATOMS: atom_id res chain seq x y z
N MET A 1 3.97 -8.54 -9.71
CA MET A 1 3.53 -7.32 -8.99
C MET A 1 2.01 -7.18 -9.04
N LEU A 2 1.40 -7.08 -10.22
CA LEU A 2 -0.06 -7.08 -10.38
C LEU A 2 -0.73 -8.34 -9.78
N THR A 3 -0.09 -9.50 -9.89
CA THR A 3 -0.56 -10.76 -9.28
C THR A 3 -0.61 -10.72 -7.75
N THR A 4 0.36 -10.09 -7.11
CA THR A 4 0.41 -9.93 -5.65
C THR A 4 -0.64 -8.94 -5.17
N VAL A 5 -0.82 -7.82 -5.89
CA VAL A 5 -1.86 -6.82 -5.58
C VAL A 5 -3.26 -7.44 -5.71
N ALA A 6 -3.52 -8.19 -6.79
CA ALA A 6 -4.78 -8.90 -6.99
C ALA A 6 -5.04 -9.95 -5.89
N PHE A 7 -4.00 -10.66 -5.45
CA PHE A 7 -4.11 -11.63 -4.36
C PHE A 7 -4.44 -10.95 -3.01
N SER A 8 -3.77 -9.84 -2.68
CA SER A 8 -3.99 -9.11 -1.42
C SER A 8 -5.35 -8.40 -1.34
N THR A 9 -5.92 -8.05 -2.48
CA THR A 9 -7.21 -7.32 -2.58
C THR A 9 -8.41 -8.23 -2.81
N GLN A 10 -8.20 -9.54 -3.00
CA GLN A 10 -9.28 -10.47 -3.31
C GLN A 10 -10.30 -10.59 -2.16
N LYS A 11 -11.58 -10.36 -2.47
CA LYS A 11 -12.71 -10.37 -1.53
C LYS A 11 -12.84 -11.67 -0.72
N GLY A 12 -12.37 -12.80 -1.26
CA GLY A 12 -12.40 -14.11 -0.58
C GLY A 12 -11.44 -14.26 0.60
N LEU A 13 -10.46 -13.36 0.74
CA LEU A 13 -9.49 -13.34 1.84
C LEU A 13 -9.82 -12.30 2.93
N GLN A 14 -10.93 -11.56 2.78
CA GLN A 14 -11.38 -10.57 3.76
C GLN A 14 -12.17 -11.26 4.88
N ILE A 15 -11.59 -11.30 6.08
CA ILE A 15 -12.21 -11.85 7.29
C ILE A 15 -13.36 -10.91 7.69
N GLY A 16 -14.59 -11.28 7.32
CA GLY A 16 -15.78 -10.44 7.47
C GLY A 16 -16.89 -10.74 6.45
N SER A 17 -16.58 -11.50 5.39
CA SER A 17 -17.61 -11.97 4.45
C SER A 17 -18.58 -12.94 5.13
N PRO A 18 -19.92 -12.75 4.99
CA PRO A 18 -20.93 -13.62 5.61
C PRO A 18 -20.93 -15.06 5.08
N ALA A 19 -20.14 -15.34 4.04
CA ALA A 19 -19.97 -16.68 3.46
C ALA A 19 -18.93 -17.57 4.19
N ILE A 20 -18.23 -17.05 5.21
CA ILE A 20 -17.18 -17.80 5.92
C ILE A 20 -17.77 -18.60 7.08
N SER A 21 -17.76 -19.93 6.99
CA SER A 21 -18.21 -20.81 8.07
C SER A 21 -17.31 -20.71 9.32
N ILE A 22 -17.88 -20.89 10.51
CA ILE A 22 -17.19 -20.85 11.83
C ILE A 22 -15.97 -21.80 11.90
N ARG A 23 -15.99 -22.89 11.11
CA ARG A 23 -14.87 -23.83 10.99
C ARG A 23 -13.69 -23.22 10.21
N ARG A 24 -13.98 -22.43 9.18
CA ARG A 24 -13.00 -21.77 8.32
C ARG A 24 -12.41 -20.53 8.99
N SER A 25 -13.18 -19.80 9.81
CA SER A 25 -12.66 -18.70 10.64
C SER A 25 -11.65 -19.18 11.69
N ARG A 26 -11.88 -20.35 12.33
CA ARG A 26 -10.90 -20.96 13.25
C ARG A 26 -9.63 -21.40 12.55
N LEU A 27 -9.72 -22.00 11.36
CA LEU A 27 -8.55 -22.37 10.55
C LEU A 27 -7.75 -21.14 10.11
N LEU A 28 -8.41 -20.09 9.62
CA LEU A 28 -7.77 -18.82 9.25
C LEU A 28 -7.12 -18.11 10.44
N SER A 29 -7.69 -18.22 11.65
CA SER A 29 -7.08 -17.65 12.86
C SER A 29 -5.78 -18.35 13.31
N SER A 30 -5.53 -19.58 12.83
CA SER A 30 -4.30 -20.32 13.13
C SER A 30 -3.19 -20.14 12.09
N GLN A 31 -3.52 -19.57 10.93
CA GLN A 31 -2.59 -19.34 9.83
C GLN A 31 -2.08 -17.89 9.87
N PRO A 32 -0.82 -17.62 9.48
CA PRO A 32 -0.33 -16.24 9.42
C PRO A 32 -1.14 -15.44 8.39
N ASP A 33 -1.52 -14.21 8.73
CA ASP A 33 -2.33 -13.37 7.82
C ASP A 33 -1.55 -13.11 6.51
N LEU A 34 -2.02 -13.75 5.45
CA LEU A 34 -1.38 -13.73 4.14
C LEU A 34 -1.32 -12.31 3.55
N ARG A 35 -2.23 -11.39 3.94
CA ARG A 35 -2.19 -10.00 3.49
C ARG A 35 -0.99 -9.27 4.09
N ARG A 36 -0.67 -9.54 5.36
CA ARG A 36 0.50 -8.98 6.03
C ARG A 36 1.80 -9.53 5.45
N ILE A 37 1.85 -10.84 5.19
CA ILE A 37 2.99 -11.47 4.50
C ILE A 37 3.19 -10.84 3.11
N ALA A 38 2.13 -10.75 2.31
CA ALA A 38 2.20 -10.16 0.98
C ALA A 38 2.63 -8.68 1.01
N ALA A 39 2.14 -7.90 1.98
CA ALA A 39 2.57 -6.51 2.16
C ALA A 39 4.06 -6.42 2.53
N ALA A 40 4.55 -7.30 3.40
CA ALA A 40 5.97 -7.38 3.76
C ALA A 40 6.84 -7.79 2.56
N ASP A 41 6.38 -8.71 1.73
CA ASP A 41 7.07 -9.11 0.50
C ASP A 41 7.10 -7.99 -0.53
N LEU A 42 5.98 -7.26 -0.71
CA LEU A 42 5.91 -6.09 -1.58
C LEU A 42 6.86 -4.98 -1.12
N ARG A 43 6.91 -4.72 0.19
CA ARG A 43 7.87 -3.79 0.79
C ARG A 43 9.30 -4.24 0.49
N SER A 44 9.61 -5.51 0.75
CA SER A 44 10.94 -6.08 0.53
C SER A 44 11.34 -5.97 -0.95
N MET A 45 10.41 -6.21 -1.87
CA MET A 45 10.65 -6.06 -3.30
C MET A 45 10.97 -4.61 -3.68
N TRP A 46 10.22 -3.63 -3.17
CA TRP A 46 10.50 -2.21 -3.42
C TRP A 46 11.90 -1.81 -2.98
N PHE A 47 12.29 -2.14 -1.75
CA PHE A 47 13.60 -1.77 -1.20
C PHE A 47 14.77 -2.56 -1.79
N ARG A 48 14.51 -3.63 -2.55
CA ARG A 48 15.55 -4.34 -3.32
C ARG A 48 15.85 -3.69 -4.67
N LEU A 49 15.03 -2.74 -5.13
CA LEU A 49 15.28 -2.01 -6.36
C LEU A 49 16.40 -0.97 -6.15
N SER A 50 17.27 -0.83 -7.16
CA SER A 50 18.24 0.28 -7.17
C SER A 50 17.52 1.63 -7.17
N VAL A 51 18.17 2.68 -6.66
CA VAL A 51 17.60 4.04 -6.59
C VAL A 51 17.11 4.51 -7.97
N THR A 52 17.91 4.29 -9.01
CA THR A 52 17.56 4.64 -10.40
C THR A 52 16.29 3.94 -10.87
N ASN A 53 16.14 2.65 -10.54
CA ASN A 53 14.95 1.89 -10.89
C ASN A 53 13.74 2.35 -10.08
N ARG A 54 13.89 2.62 -8.78
CA ARG A 54 12.80 3.16 -7.95
C ARG A 54 12.23 4.44 -8.54
N ASN A 55 13.06 5.44 -8.81
CA ASN A 55 12.63 6.71 -9.41
C ASN A 55 11.91 6.51 -10.77
N ARG A 56 12.38 5.57 -11.59
CA ARG A 56 11.71 5.24 -12.86
C ARG A 56 10.32 4.63 -12.66
N TYR A 57 10.14 3.82 -11.63
CA TYR A 57 8.90 3.08 -11.41
C TYR A 57 7.85 3.86 -10.61
N ILE A 58 8.21 4.92 -9.87
CA ILE A 58 7.28 5.73 -9.06
C ILE A 58 5.93 6.00 -9.77
N PRO A 59 5.89 6.55 -11.00
CA PRO A 59 4.61 6.86 -11.67
C PRO A 59 3.69 5.65 -11.88
N SER A 60 4.25 4.45 -12.03
CA SER A 60 3.46 3.23 -12.25
C SER A 60 3.11 2.47 -10.96
N MET A 61 3.78 2.77 -9.85
CA MET A 61 3.71 1.95 -8.63
C MET A 61 2.83 2.57 -7.56
N VAL A 62 2.66 3.90 -7.56
CA VAL A 62 1.89 4.64 -6.54
C VAL A 62 0.49 4.05 -6.37
N GLY A 63 -0.27 3.87 -7.46
CA GLY A 63 -1.61 3.29 -7.40
C GLY A 63 -1.65 1.89 -6.81
N SER A 64 -0.68 1.05 -7.17
CA SER A 64 -0.58 -0.33 -6.64
C SER A 64 -0.34 -0.34 -5.13
N PHE A 65 0.57 0.50 -4.62
CA PHE A 65 0.80 0.59 -3.19
C PHE A 65 -0.36 1.28 -2.46
N LEU A 66 -1.02 2.26 -3.08
CA LEU A 66 -2.21 2.91 -2.53
C LEU A 66 -3.34 1.91 -2.30
N GLN A 67 -3.61 1.02 -3.26
CA GLN A 67 -4.61 -0.03 -3.09
C GLN A 67 -4.32 -0.94 -1.88
N VAL A 68 -3.04 -1.24 -1.61
CA VAL A 68 -2.65 -2.04 -0.43
C VAL A 68 -2.74 -1.21 0.85
N ALA A 69 -2.34 0.06 0.84
CA ALA A 69 -2.45 0.96 1.99
C ALA A 69 -3.90 1.23 2.41
N LEU A 70 -4.84 1.18 1.47
CA LEU A 70 -6.27 1.32 1.73
C LEU A 70 -6.91 0.05 2.33
N ILE A 71 -6.16 -1.04 2.55
CA ILE A 71 -6.66 -2.21 3.29
C ILE A 71 -6.85 -1.79 4.74
N ASP A 72 -7.99 -2.16 5.34
CA ASP A 72 -8.25 -1.89 6.76
C ASP A 72 -7.52 -2.88 7.67
N ASP A 73 -6.19 -2.75 7.71
CA ASP A 73 -5.30 -3.46 8.62
C ASP A 73 -4.12 -2.55 8.98
N ASN A 74 -3.95 -2.28 10.27
CA ASN A 74 -2.92 -1.36 10.77
C ASN A 74 -1.50 -1.82 10.43
N VAL A 75 -1.24 -3.14 10.51
CA VAL A 75 0.10 -3.69 10.24
C VAL A 75 0.43 -3.58 8.76
N VAL A 76 -0.56 -3.80 7.89
CA VAL A 76 -0.39 -3.58 6.44
C VAL A 76 -0.07 -2.12 6.16
N ARG A 77 -0.81 -1.18 6.77
CA ARG A 77 -0.58 0.26 6.61
C ARG A 77 0.80 0.70 7.10
N GLU A 78 1.21 0.26 8.28
CA GLU A 78 2.56 0.51 8.84
C GLU A 78 3.67 -0.07 7.96
N THR A 79 3.39 -1.15 7.23
CA THR A 79 4.33 -1.75 6.29
C THR A 79 4.42 -0.97 4.98
N VAL A 80 3.29 -0.49 4.44
CA VAL A 80 3.22 0.09 3.09
C VAL A 80 3.43 1.60 3.08
N ILE A 81 2.87 2.35 4.03
CA ILE A 81 2.95 3.83 4.03
C ILE A 81 4.39 4.35 3.99
N PRO A 82 5.38 3.76 4.69
CA PRO A 82 6.78 4.21 4.59
C PRO A 82 7.38 4.12 3.18
N ILE A 83 6.78 3.32 2.28
CA ILE A 83 7.19 3.25 0.87
C ILE A 83 6.85 4.57 0.17
N PHE A 84 5.73 5.22 0.49
CA PHE A 84 5.40 6.54 -0.08
C PHE A 84 6.40 7.60 0.33
N PHE A 85 6.87 7.56 1.57
CA PHE A 85 7.96 8.44 2.01
C PHE A 85 9.25 8.18 1.22
N ASP A 86 9.63 6.91 1.04
CA ASP A 86 10.80 6.56 0.22
C ASP A 86 10.64 6.98 -1.25
N MET A 87 9.42 6.94 -1.81
CA MET A 87 9.14 7.45 -3.16
C MET A 87 9.36 8.97 -3.23
N LEU A 88 8.86 9.73 -2.26
CA LEU A 88 9.06 11.17 -2.15
C LEU A 88 10.55 11.51 -2.06
N GLU A 89 11.29 10.85 -1.18
CA GLU A 89 12.74 11.05 -1.03
C GLU A 89 13.49 10.67 -2.31
N CYS A 90 13.16 9.51 -2.90
CA CYS A 90 13.79 9.08 -4.15
C CYS A 90 13.61 10.12 -5.25
N GLU A 91 12.42 10.69 -5.40
CA GLU A 91 12.16 11.72 -6.42
C GLU A 91 12.87 13.03 -6.08
N PHE A 92 12.75 13.49 -4.83
CA PHE A 92 13.34 14.74 -4.34
C PHE A 92 14.87 14.79 -4.50
N TYR A 93 15.56 13.70 -4.16
CA TYR A 93 17.02 13.62 -4.28
C TYR A 93 17.50 13.29 -5.70
N SER A 94 16.62 12.74 -6.55
CA SER A 94 16.97 12.44 -7.95
C SER A 94 16.72 13.62 -8.91
N ASN A 95 15.97 14.64 -8.49
CA ASN A 95 15.66 15.82 -9.29
C ASN A 95 16.49 17.03 -8.82
N PRO A 96 17.28 17.68 -9.70
CA PRO A 96 18.03 18.90 -9.35
C PRO A 96 17.16 20.05 -8.85
N HIS A 97 15.89 20.08 -9.24
CA HIS A 97 14.91 21.09 -8.81
C HIS A 97 14.12 20.66 -7.56
N HIS A 98 14.40 19.48 -7.01
CA HIS A 98 13.73 18.94 -5.83
C HIS A 98 12.20 18.81 -5.94
N GLU A 99 11.70 18.71 -7.17
CA GLU A 99 10.27 18.52 -7.42
C GLU A 99 9.86 17.06 -7.23
N ILE A 100 8.65 16.86 -6.69
CA ILE A 100 8.04 15.55 -6.42
C ILE A 100 6.80 15.30 -7.30
N SER A 101 6.78 15.90 -8.49
CA SER A 101 5.59 15.97 -9.34
C SER A 101 5.10 14.61 -9.83
N LYS A 102 5.99 13.64 -10.07
CA LYS A 102 5.58 12.30 -10.53
C LYS A 102 4.79 11.59 -9.45
N PHE A 103 5.33 11.55 -8.23
CA PHE A 103 4.64 10.95 -7.09
C PHE A 103 3.34 11.70 -6.80
N ALA A 104 3.39 13.04 -6.67
CA ALA A 104 2.25 13.84 -6.28
C ALA A 104 1.10 13.76 -7.30
N ASN A 105 1.39 13.91 -8.59
CA ASN A 105 0.37 13.85 -9.64
C ASN A 105 -0.27 12.46 -9.71
N GLU A 106 0.55 11.40 -9.65
CA GLU A 106 0.02 10.04 -9.67
C GLU A 106 -0.81 9.74 -8.43
N MET A 107 -0.39 10.19 -7.25
CA MET A 107 -1.15 10.01 -6.02
C MET A 107 -2.54 10.66 -6.11
N ILE A 108 -2.63 11.88 -6.66
CA ILE A 108 -3.91 12.58 -6.87
C ILE A 108 -4.79 11.78 -7.82
N VAL A 109 -4.26 11.40 -8.99
CA VAL A 109 -5.00 10.61 -9.99
C VAL A 109 -5.53 9.30 -9.40
N GLN A 110 -4.69 8.60 -8.63
CA GLN A 110 -5.07 7.31 -8.05
C GLN A 110 -6.08 7.46 -6.91
N LEU A 111 -6.00 8.53 -6.12
CA LEU A 111 -7.04 8.85 -5.13
C LEU A 111 -8.37 9.16 -5.80
N ASP A 112 -8.37 9.93 -6.89
CA ASP A 112 -9.58 10.25 -7.66
C ASP A 112 -10.20 8.99 -8.25
N CYS A 113 -9.39 8.07 -8.80
CA CYS A 113 -9.87 6.78 -9.32
C CYS A 113 -10.47 5.86 -8.24
N LEU A 114 -10.03 6.00 -6.99
CA LEU A 114 -10.43 5.13 -5.87
C LEU A 114 -11.52 5.76 -4.99
N VAL A 115 -12.00 6.96 -5.33
CA VAL A 115 -12.98 7.71 -4.54
C VAL A 115 -14.30 6.96 -4.33
N ASP A 116 -14.69 6.13 -5.31
CA ASP A 116 -15.95 5.37 -5.30
C ASP A 116 -15.87 4.06 -4.49
N GLU A 117 -14.69 3.66 -4.00
CA GLU A 117 -14.52 2.36 -3.31
C GLU A 117 -14.94 2.36 -1.83
N ASP A 118 -15.42 3.48 -1.28
CA ASP A 118 -15.73 3.66 0.16
C ASP A 118 -14.55 3.27 1.08
N ARG A 119 -13.33 3.50 0.59
CA ARG A 119 -12.06 3.23 1.30
C ARG A 119 -11.30 4.54 1.50
N GLY A 120 -10.44 4.60 2.52
CA GLY A 120 -9.61 5.78 2.77
C GLY A 120 -10.26 6.88 3.60
N GLY A 121 -11.25 6.50 4.43
CA GLY A 121 -11.91 7.42 5.37
C GLY A 121 -10.99 7.98 6.47
N GLN A 122 -11.59 8.64 7.46
CA GLN A 122 -10.88 9.41 8.49
C GLN A 122 -9.75 8.64 9.20
N GLN A 123 -9.98 7.37 9.53
CA GLN A 123 -8.97 6.53 10.19
C GLN A 123 -7.72 6.34 9.31
N PHE A 124 -7.88 6.13 8.00
CA PHE A 124 -6.76 6.02 7.08
C PHE A 124 -5.97 7.33 7.03
N LYS A 125 -6.66 8.48 6.94
CA LYS A 125 -6.03 9.80 6.93
C LYS A 125 -5.20 10.06 8.19
N GLU A 126 -5.73 9.73 9.36
CA GLU A 126 -5.02 9.86 10.64
C GLU A 126 -3.80 8.95 10.71
N GLN A 127 -3.91 7.70 10.24
CA GLN A 127 -2.78 6.78 10.22
C GLN A 127 -1.72 7.17 9.20
N LEU A 128 -2.12 7.61 8.00
CA LEU A 128 -1.23 8.15 6.99
C LEU A 128 -0.43 9.33 7.56
N HIS A 129 -1.13 10.30 8.15
CA HIS A 129 -0.48 11.44 8.79
C HIS A 129 0.46 11.01 9.91
N ARG A 130 0.00 10.16 10.83
CA ARG A 130 0.83 9.65 11.92
C ARG A 130 2.09 8.99 11.38
N ILE A 131 1.97 7.99 10.51
CA ILE A 131 3.13 7.19 10.04
C ILE A 131 4.09 8.03 9.21
N MET A 132 3.59 9.01 8.44
CA MET A 132 4.46 9.90 7.66
C MET A 132 5.18 10.94 8.51
N MET A 133 4.64 11.30 9.68
CA MET A 133 5.20 12.32 10.57
C MET A 133 5.96 11.74 11.77
N ASP A 134 5.80 10.45 12.07
CA ASP A 134 6.44 9.75 13.21
C ASP A 134 7.90 9.35 12.92
N ARG A 135 8.63 10.21 12.18
CA ARG A 135 10.04 10.04 11.85
C ARG A 135 10.87 11.23 12.29
#